data_AF-A0A7S1MXU5-F1
#
_entry.id   AF-A0A7S1MXU5-F1
#
_cell.length_a   1.000
_cell.length_b   1.000
_cell.length_c   1.000
_cell.angle_alpha   90.00
_cell.angle_beta   90.00
_cell.angle_gamma   90.00
#
_symmetry.space_group_name_H-M   'P 1'
#
loop_
_entity.id
_entity.type
_entity.pdbx_description
1 polymer ?
#
loop_
_entity_poly.entity_id
_entity_poly.type
_entity_poly.pdbx_seq_one_letter_code
_entity_poly.pdbx_strand_id
1 'polypeptide(L)'
;PVDDPPPLSGLLASSVRCATCGGHRELRLDPFFDLSLSIPPPRQAPGGGGGGGAVRRRLGVGDLLAEWSADEVVEGALCDQCLVSGALDVLRERLGSFDQIAAGLPAARRAELERSLAAEVGALEEARGAMRSHAGLADALRSRCRRLVGSEAGAGRVVKTLTVTRPPRVLALHLKRVVATLAGMRKDSTPVMFEPTLEVDEW
;
A
#
# COMPACT_ATOMS: atom_id res chain seq x y z
N PRO A 1 -28.03 5.07 26.86
CA PRO A 1 -26.64 4.95 27.35
C PRO A 1 -25.77 4.31 26.26
N VAL A 2 -24.94 5.11 25.60
CA VAL A 2 -23.89 4.56 24.74
C VAL A 2 -22.84 4.05 25.72
N ASP A 3 -22.63 2.74 25.79
CA ASP A 3 -21.63 2.17 26.68
C ASP A 3 -20.27 2.78 26.34
N ASP A 4 -19.63 3.41 27.34
CA ASP A 4 -18.29 3.94 27.18
C ASP A 4 -17.35 2.80 26.77
N PRO A 5 -16.50 3.00 25.75
CA PRO A 5 -15.57 1.97 25.32
C PRO A 5 -14.62 1.60 26.48
N PRO A 6 -14.18 0.33 26.57
CA PRO A 6 -13.23 -0.09 27.58
C PRO A 6 -12.00 0.83 27.61
N PRO A 7 -11.37 1.07 28.77
CA PRO A 7 -10.32 2.08 28.91
C PRO A 7 -9.09 1.82 28.02
N LEU A 8 -8.79 0.55 27.72
CA LEU A 8 -7.72 0.13 26.81
C LEU A 8 -8.11 0.20 25.32
N SER A 9 -9.39 0.35 25.00
CA SER A 9 -9.87 0.30 23.62
C SER A 9 -9.64 1.62 22.91
N GLY A 10 -8.80 1.61 21.90
CA GLY A 10 -8.66 2.68 20.91
C GLY A 10 -9.21 2.26 19.53
N LEU A 11 -9.10 3.15 18.55
CA LEU A 11 -9.45 2.90 17.15
C LEU A 11 -8.29 3.30 16.23
N LEU A 12 -7.87 2.37 15.36
CA LEU A 12 -6.89 2.61 14.31
C LEU A 12 -7.60 2.85 12.97
N ALA A 13 -7.09 3.79 12.20
CA ALA A 13 -7.31 3.87 10.77
C ALA A 13 -6.13 3.23 10.04
N SER A 14 -6.41 2.20 9.25
CA SER A 14 -5.49 1.71 8.22
C SER A 14 -5.93 2.25 6.88
N SER A 15 -5.16 3.18 6.32
CA SER A 15 -5.40 3.70 4.97
C SER A 15 -4.43 3.07 3.99
N VAL A 16 -4.92 2.71 2.81
CA VAL A 16 -4.10 2.17 1.72
C VAL A 16 -4.31 3.02 0.49
N ARG A 17 -3.22 3.53 -0.09
CA ARG A 17 -3.24 4.32 -1.33
C ARG A 17 -2.32 3.76 -2.40
N CYS A 18 -2.72 3.81 -3.67
CA CYS A 18 -1.78 3.49 -4.75
C CYS A 18 -0.61 4.49 -4.75
N ALA A 19 0.63 3.99 -4.74
CA ALA A 19 1.83 4.81 -4.77
C ALA A 19 2.01 5.55 -6.11
N THR A 20 1.42 5.03 -7.20
CA THR A 20 1.55 5.60 -8.55
C THR A 20 0.51 6.67 -8.83
N CYS A 21 -0.78 6.39 -8.60
CA CYS A 21 -1.87 7.30 -8.98
C CYS A 21 -2.64 7.88 -7.80
N GLY A 22 -2.42 7.41 -6.56
CA GLY A 22 -3.16 7.83 -5.38
C GLY A 22 -4.66 7.45 -5.35
N GLY A 23 -5.13 6.69 -6.36
CA GLY A 23 -6.55 6.45 -6.62
C GLY A 23 -7.14 5.19 -5.98
N HIS A 24 -6.36 4.13 -5.74
CA HIS A 24 -6.78 3.06 -4.83
C HIS A 24 -6.86 3.69 -3.45
N ARG A 25 -8.02 3.65 -2.77
CA ARG A 25 -8.21 4.23 -1.43
C ARG A 25 -9.10 3.31 -0.64
N GLU A 26 -8.48 2.52 0.23
CA GLU A 26 -9.19 1.75 1.25
C GLU A 26 -8.93 2.40 2.60
N LEU A 27 -9.99 2.56 3.40
CA LEU A 27 -9.90 2.96 4.79
C LEU A 27 -10.58 1.88 5.62
N ARG A 28 -9.80 1.24 6.50
CA ARG A 28 -10.30 0.29 7.48
C ARG A 28 -10.17 0.87 8.87
N LEU A 29 -11.22 0.71 9.66
CA LEU A 29 -11.22 1.10 11.07
C LEU A 29 -11.18 -0.17 11.92
N ASP A 30 -10.11 -0.34 12.69
CA ASP A 30 -9.89 -1.54 13.50
C ASP A 30 -9.75 -1.14 14.98
N PRO A 31 -10.49 -1.77 15.91
CA PRO A 31 -10.26 -1.55 17.33
C PRO A 31 -8.89 -2.12 17.74
N PHE A 32 -8.21 -1.45 18.67
CA PHE A 32 -6.96 -1.94 19.24
C PHE A 32 -6.96 -1.83 20.76
N PHE A 33 -6.12 -2.63 21.40
CA PHE A 33 -5.95 -2.70 22.86
C PHE A 33 -4.51 -2.49 23.31
N ASP A 34 -3.56 -2.60 22.40
CA ASP A 34 -2.14 -2.29 22.58
C ASP A 34 -1.52 -1.84 21.26
N LEU A 35 -0.38 -1.14 21.34
CA LEU A 35 0.51 -0.91 20.20
C LEU A 35 1.74 -1.81 20.32
N SER A 36 1.85 -2.77 19.41
CA SER A 36 2.94 -3.74 19.38
C SER A 36 4.10 -3.23 18.52
N LEU A 37 5.09 -2.62 19.18
CA LEU A 37 6.20 -1.87 18.57
C LEU A 37 7.41 -2.76 18.28
N SER A 38 7.92 -2.69 17.06
CA SER A 38 9.14 -3.41 16.64
C SER A 38 10.39 -2.62 17.03
N ILE A 39 11.40 -3.29 17.59
CA ILE A 39 12.69 -2.66 17.89
C ILE A 39 13.56 -2.73 16.61
N PRO A 40 13.91 -1.61 15.96
CA PRO A 40 14.72 -1.62 14.75
C PRO A 40 16.13 -2.14 15.06
N PRO A 41 16.79 -2.82 14.10
CA PRO A 41 18.18 -3.22 14.25
C PRO A 41 19.07 -1.97 14.41
N PRO A 42 20.22 -2.09 15.07
CA PRO A 42 21.15 -0.96 15.21
C PRO A 42 21.59 -0.46 13.83
N ARG A 43 21.22 0.78 13.48
CA ARG A 43 21.61 1.42 12.22
C ARG A 43 23.13 1.58 12.19
N GLN A 44 23.78 1.05 11.16
CA GLN A 44 25.18 1.36 10.88
C GLN A 44 25.24 2.80 10.35
N ALA A 45 26.12 3.63 10.90
CA ALA A 45 26.29 5.00 10.40
C ALA A 45 26.79 4.96 8.94
N PRO A 46 26.19 5.73 8.02
CA PRO A 46 26.68 5.81 6.65
C PRO A 46 28.06 6.49 6.66
N GLY A 47 29.11 5.77 6.27
CA GLY A 47 30.48 6.30 6.08
C GLY A 47 31.58 5.81 7.03
N GLY A 48 31.32 4.86 7.93
CA GLY A 48 32.34 4.36 8.87
C GLY A 48 33.16 3.18 8.35
N GLY A 49 34.12 3.43 7.46
CA GLY A 49 35.19 2.48 7.19
C GLY A 49 36.11 2.34 8.41
N GLY A 50 36.17 1.16 9.02
CA GLY A 50 37.23 0.76 9.96
C GLY A 50 37.09 1.28 11.40
N GLY A 51 36.86 0.35 12.34
CA GLY A 51 37.33 0.42 13.73
C GLY A 51 36.90 1.63 14.58
N GLY A 52 35.72 1.56 15.19
CA GLY A 52 35.33 2.51 16.24
C GLY A 52 33.83 2.40 16.52
N GLY A 53 33.45 2.21 17.78
CA GLY A 53 32.12 1.72 18.17
C GLY A 53 30.96 2.48 17.53
N ALA A 54 29.99 1.71 17.01
CA ALA A 54 28.72 2.26 16.56
C ALA A 54 28.11 3.10 17.69
N VAL A 55 27.97 4.40 17.45
CA VAL A 55 27.21 5.29 18.34
C VAL A 55 25.78 4.78 18.30
N ARG A 56 25.41 3.94 19.27
CA ARG A 56 24.03 3.50 19.45
C ARG A 56 23.23 4.72 19.81
N ARG A 57 22.48 5.28 18.85
CA ARG A 57 21.45 6.28 19.13
C ARG A 57 20.59 5.74 20.27
N ARG A 58 20.38 6.55 21.32
CA ARG A 58 19.42 6.21 22.38
C ARG A 58 18.06 6.08 21.71
N LEU A 59 17.47 4.89 21.77
CA LEU A 59 16.19 4.59 21.15
C LEU A 59 15.09 4.91 22.17
N GLY A 60 14.24 5.88 21.87
CA GLY A 60 13.08 6.23 22.69
C GLY A 60 11.80 5.53 22.25
N VAL A 61 10.78 5.51 23.10
CA VAL A 61 9.42 5.07 22.71
C VAL A 61 8.85 5.92 21.56
N GLY A 62 9.11 7.23 21.56
CA GLY A 62 8.70 8.11 20.45
C GLY A 62 9.28 7.70 19.10
N ASP A 63 10.57 7.28 19.07
CA ASP A 63 11.17 6.76 17.83
C ASP A 63 10.46 5.47 17.35
N LEU A 64 10.05 4.62 18.29
CA LEU A 64 9.35 3.38 17.97
C LEU A 64 7.92 3.62 17.46
N LEU A 65 7.23 4.63 18.00
CA LEU A 65 5.90 5.02 17.56
C LEU A 65 5.94 5.69 16.19
N ALA A 66 6.93 6.56 15.95
CA ALA A 66 7.16 7.16 14.64
C ALA A 66 7.48 6.10 13.57
N GLU A 67 8.26 5.07 13.90
CA GLU A 67 8.49 3.93 12.98
C GLU A 67 7.23 3.09 12.80
N TRP A 68 6.41 2.93 13.84
CA TRP A 68 5.17 2.15 13.79
C TRP A 68 4.08 2.81 12.94
N SER A 69 3.97 4.15 12.96
CA SER A 69 3.00 4.91 12.15
C SER A 69 3.54 5.32 10.78
N ALA A 70 4.82 5.06 10.49
CA ALA A 70 5.43 5.39 9.21
C ALA A 70 4.73 4.73 8.03
N ASP A 71 4.68 5.44 6.90
CA ASP A 71 4.18 4.92 5.63
C ASP A 71 4.98 3.67 5.23
N GLU A 72 4.30 2.54 5.07
CA GLU A 72 4.89 1.30 4.57
C GLU A 72 4.55 1.12 3.08
N VAL A 73 5.54 0.79 2.26
CA VAL A 73 5.33 0.45 0.86
C VAL A 73 5.11 -1.06 0.74
N VAL A 74 3.94 -1.44 0.24
CA VAL A 74 3.58 -2.83 -0.04
C VAL A 74 3.69 -3.08 -1.55
N GLU A 75 4.61 -3.97 -1.89
CA GLU A 75 4.87 -4.42 -3.26
C GLU A 75 3.84 -5.46 -3.73
N GLY A 76 3.62 -5.52 -5.05
CA GLY A 76 2.74 -6.53 -5.66
C GLY A 76 1.23 -6.27 -5.48
N ALA A 77 0.86 -5.10 -4.96
CA ALA A 77 -0.53 -4.70 -4.78
C ALA A 77 -1.11 -4.17 -6.10
N LEU A 78 -2.31 -4.65 -6.46
CA LEU A 78 -2.95 -4.28 -7.72
C LEU A 78 -3.84 -3.05 -7.54
N CYS A 79 -3.50 -1.97 -8.25
CA CYS A 79 -4.37 -0.81 -8.38
C CYS A 79 -5.24 -0.95 -9.63
N ASP A 80 -6.55 -1.08 -9.44
CA ASP A 80 -7.51 -1.18 -10.54
C ASP A 80 -7.47 0.03 -11.48
N GLN A 81 -7.24 1.25 -10.97
CA GLN A 81 -7.11 2.45 -11.82
C GLN A 81 -5.86 2.40 -12.71
N CYS A 82 -4.71 2.01 -12.15
CA CYS A 82 -3.48 1.86 -12.93
C CYS A 82 -3.61 0.73 -13.95
N LEU A 83 -4.26 -0.38 -13.55
CA LEU A 83 -4.48 -1.52 -14.41
C LEU A 83 -5.34 -1.17 -15.62
N VAL A 84 -6.46 -0.45 -15.42
CA VAL A 84 -7.31 0.01 -16.51
C VAL A 84 -6.60 1.06 -17.37
N SER A 85 -5.81 1.95 -16.75
CA SER A 85 -5.06 2.96 -17.50
C SER A 85 -4.01 2.33 -18.42
N GLY A 86 -3.23 1.37 -17.92
CA GLY A 86 -2.28 0.62 -18.75
C GLY A 86 -2.97 -0.18 -19.85
N ALA A 87 -4.13 -0.77 -19.59
CA ALA A 87 -4.91 -1.47 -20.61
C ALA A 87 -5.42 -0.49 -21.69
N LEU A 88 -5.89 0.70 -21.30
CA LEU A 88 -6.27 1.76 -22.23
C LEU A 88 -5.11 2.20 -23.11
N ASP A 89 -3.91 2.37 -22.55
CA ASP A 89 -2.74 2.77 -23.30
C ASP A 89 -2.38 1.74 -24.38
N VAL A 90 -2.37 0.44 -24.03
CA VAL A 90 -2.16 -0.66 -24.98
C VAL A 90 -3.22 -0.68 -26.08
N LEU A 91 -4.50 -0.51 -25.74
CA LEU A 91 -5.56 -0.55 -26.74
C LEU A 91 -5.56 0.67 -27.66
N ARG A 92 -5.24 1.86 -27.12
CA ARG A 92 -5.11 3.10 -27.89
C ARG A 92 -3.92 3.05 -28.85
N GLU A 93 -2.81 2.48 -28.42
CA GLU A 93 -1.66 2.24 -29.29
C GLU A 93 -2.00 1.28 -30.43
N ARG A 94 -2.71 0.19 -30.13
CA ARG A 94 -3.22 -0.75 -31.15
C ARG A 94 -4.20 -0.09 -32.11
N LEU A 95 -5.05 0.82 -31.63
CA LEU A 95 -5.99 1.55 -32.46
C LEU A 95 -5.27 2.56 -33.37
N GLY A 96 -4.28 3.29 -32.83
CA GLY A 96 -3.46 4.22 -33.62
C GLY A 96 -2.61 3.53 -34.69
N SER A 97 -2.18 2.29 -34.43
CA SER A 97 -1.43 1.45 -35.37
C SER A 97 -2.33 0.48 -36.17
N PHE A 98 -3.65 0.62 -36.10
CA PHE A 98 -4.59 -0.36 -36.60
C PHE A 98 -4.43 -0.64 -38.10
N ASP A 99 -4.22 0.41 -38.89
CA ASP A 99 -4.04 0.32 -40.34
C ASP A 99 -2.86 -0.55 -40.75
N GLN A 100 -1.78 -0.52 -39.96
CA GLN A 100 -0.58 -1.32 -40.18
C GLN A 100 -0.80 -2.76 -39.73
N ILE A 101 -1.46 -2.97 -38.59
CA ILE A 101 -1.74 -4.29 -38.00
C ILE A 101 -2.74 -5.07 -38.85
N ALA A 102 -3.76 -4.39 -39.37
CA ALA A 102 -4.83 -4.98 -40.16
C ALA A 102 -4.51 -5.03 -41.67
N ALA A 103 -3.25 -4.74 -42.05
CA ALA A 103 -2.81 -4.82 -43.43
C ALA A 103 -3.02 -6.24 -43.98
N GLY A 104 -3.70 -6.33 -45.13
CA GLY A 104 -4.03 -7.62 -45.77
C GLY A 104 -5.34 -8.26 -45.30
N LEU A 105 -6.06 -7.67 -44.33
CA LEU A 105 -7.41 -8.13 -43.98
C LEU A 105 -8.47 -7.60 -44.95
N PRO A 106 -9.54 -8.37 -45.24
CA PRO A 106 -10.69 -7.87 -45.99
C PRO A 106 -11.32 -6.65 -45.30
N ALA A 107 -11.77 -5.67 -46.10
CA ALA A 107 -12.32 -4.41 -45.59
C ALA A 107 -13.46 -4.59 -44.57
N ALA A 108 -14.36 -5.55 -44.79
CA ALA A 108 -15.45 -5.86 -43.86
C ALA A 108 -14.92 -6.35 -42.50
N ARG A 109 -13.90 -7.22 -42.50
CA ARG A 109 -13.29 -7.73 -41.26
C ARG A 109 -12.49 -6.66 -40.53
N ARG A 110 -11.82 -5.78 -41.29
CA ARG A 110 -11.11 -4.61 -40.75
C ARG A 110 -12.08 -3.67 -40.03
N ALA A 111 -13.19 -3.29 -40.68
CA ALA A 111 -14.21 -2.43 -40.06
C ALA A 111 -14.88 -3.06 -38.83
N GLU A 112 -15.03 -4.38 -38.79
CA GLU A 112 -15.54 -5.10 -37.61
C GLU A 112 -14.55 -5.05 -36.43
N LEU A 113 -13.28 -5.35 -36.67
CA LEU A 113 -12.23 -5.33 -35.65
C LEU A 113 -12.00 -3.93 -35.09
N GLU A 114 -12.00 -2.91 -35.94
CA GLU A 114 -11.83 -1.52 -35.54
C GLU A 114 -12.97 -1.08 -34.60
N ARG A 115 -14.22 -1.38 -34.97
CA ARG A 115 -15.39 -1.11 -34.13
C ARG A 115 -15.31 -1.84 -32.80
N SER A 116 -14.90 -3.10 -32.80
CA SER A 116 -14.73 -3.89 -31.58
C SER A 116 -13.66 -3.30 -30.65
N LEU A 117 -12.51 -2.89 -31.21
CA LEU A 117 -11.44 -2.26 -30.45
C LEU A 117 -11.85 -0.89 -29.89
N ALA A 118 -12.51 -0.06 -30.70
CA ALA A 118 -13.03 1.24 -30.28
C ALA A 118 -14.10 1.11 -29.17
N ALA A 119 -15.01 0.12 -29.29
CA ALA A 119 -16.00 -0.17 -28.25
C ALA A 119 -15.33 -0.60 -26.94
N GLU A 120 -14.26 -1.39 -27.03
CA GLU A 120 -13.50 -1.81 -25.84
C GLU A 120 -12.81 -0.64 -25.14
N VAL A 121 -12.20 0.27 -25.91
CA VAL A 121 -11.62 1.50 -25.36
C VAL A 121 -12.71 2.31 -24.63
N GLY A 122 -13.88 2.49 -25.25
CA GLY A 122 -15.01 3.18 -24.63
C GLY A 122 -15.46 2.53 -23.31
N ALA A 123 -15.59 1.21 -23.28
CA ALA A 123 -15.98 0.47 -22.07
C ALA A 123 -14.97 0.63 -20.92
N LEU A 124 -13.67 0.60 -21.23
CA LEU A 124 -12.63 0.82 -20.21
C LEU A 124 -12.55 2.28 -19.75
N GLU A 125 -12.81 3.25 -20.63
CA GLU A 125 -12.89 4.66 -20.24
C GLU A 125 -14.07 4.91 -19.28
N GLU A 126 -15.22 4.32 -19.57
CA GLU A 126 -16.39 4.36 -18.70
C GLU A 126 -16.09 3.72 -17.34
N ALA A 127 -15.50 2.51 -17.34
CA ALA A 127 -15.08 1.83 -16.11
C ALA A 127 -14.09 2.69 -15.30
N ARG A 128 -13.11 3.32 -15.95
CA ARG A 128 -12.17 4.24 -15.30
C ARG A 128 -12.87 5.47 -14.70
N GLY A 129 -13.89 6.00 -15.38
CA GLY A 129 -14.73 7.07 -14.87
C GLY A 129 -15.49 6.66 -13.60
N ALA A 130 -16.13 5.49 -13.63
CA ALA A 130 -16.91 4.95 -12.53
C ALA A 130 -16.07 4.64 -11.28
N MET A 131 -14.80 4.22 -11.42
CA MET A 131 -13.91 3.91 -10.29
C MET A 131 -13.53 5.10 -9.40
N ARG A 132 -13.93 6.34 -9.75
CA ARG A 132 -13.70 7.52 -8.90
C ARG A 132 -14.57 7.53 -7.63
N SER A 133 -15.63 6.71 -7.58
CA SER A 133 -16.60 6.64 -6.47
C SER A 133 -16.39 5.44 -5.53
N HIS A 134 -15.17 4.91 -5.43
CA HIS A 134 -14.79 3.76 -4.57
C HIS A 134 -15.32 2.38 -4.98
N ALA A 135 -15.97 2.24 -6.15
CA ALA A 135 -16.26 0.93 -6.71
C ALA A 135 -14.97 0.31 -7.28
N GLY A 136 -14.59 -0.87 -6.77
CA GLY A 136 -13.51 -1.68 -7.35
C GLY A 136 -13.88 -2.24 -8.72
N LEU A 137 -12.88 -2.76 -9.44
CA LEU A 137 -13.10 -3.38 -10.75
C LEU A 137 -13.71 -4.79 -10.60
N ALA A 138 -14.69 -5.12 -11.44
CA ALA A 138 -15.23 -6.48 -11.50
C ALA A 138 -14.12 -7.48 -11.90
N ASP A 139 -14.13 -8.69 -11.30
CA ASP A 139 -13.07 -9.69 -11.49
C ASP A 139 -12.82 -10.07 -12.95
N ALA A 140 -13.88 -10.21 -13.74
CA ALA A 140 -13.78 -10.51 -15.17
C ALA A 140 -13.01 -9.41 -15.93
N LEU A 141 -13.30 -8.14 -15.61
CA LEU A 141 -12.65 -6.99 -16.23
C LEU A 141 -11.21 -6.83 -15.74
N ARG A 142 -10.96 -7.09 -14.45
CA ARG A 142 -9.61 -7.13 -13.86
C ARG A 142 -8.73 -8.17 -14.54
N SER A 143 -9.24 -9.39 -14.68
CA SER A 143 -8.55 -10.50 -15.38
C SER A 143 -8.23 -10.13 -16.82
N ARG A 144 -9.17 -9.49 -17.52
CA ARG A 144 -8.98 -9.03 -18.90
C ARG A 144 -7.92 -7.95 -19.03
N CYS A 145 -7.95 -6.92 -18.18
CA CYS A 145 -6.94 -5.87 -18.19
C CYS A 145 -5.55 -6.45 -17.89
N ARG A 146 -5.41 -7.38 -16.93
CA ARG A 146 -4.13 -8.04 -16.65
C ARG A 146 -3.55 -8.76 -17.87
N ARG A 147 -4.39 -9.39 -18.69
CA ARG A 147 -3.92 -10.03 -19.94
C ARG A 147 -3.40 -9.03 -20.96
N LEU A 148 -3.92 -7.80 -20.98
CA LEU A 148 -3.49 -6.76 -21.92
C LEU A 148 -2.16 -6.13 -21.50
N VAL A 149 -1.96 -5.84 -20.22
CA VAL A 149 -0.77 -5.13 -19.72
C VAL A 149 0.37 -6.09 -19.34
N GLY A 150 0.07 -7.37 -19.09
CA GLY A 150 1.04 -8.35 -18.58
C GLY A 150 1.08 -8.38 -17.04
N SER A 151 1.57 -9.49 -16.47
CA SER A 151 1.54 -9.74 -15.03
C SER A 151 2.44 -8.81 -14.21
N GLU A 152 3.59 -8.43 -14.74
CA GLU A 152 4.57 -7.57 -14.05
C GLU A 152 4.16 -6.10 -14.07
N ALA A 153 3.61 -5.62 -15.18
CA ALA A 153 3.12 -4.23 -15.29
C ALA A 153 1.85 -3.98 -14.45
N GLY A 154 1.15 -5.05 -14.05
CA GLY A 154 0.04 -4.99 -13.09
C GLY A 154 0.46 -5.02 -11.62
N ALA A 155 1.72 -5.39 -11.31
CA ALA A 155 2.24 -5.38 -9.95
C ALA A 155 2.52 -3.93 -9.53
N GLY A 156 1.52 -3.30 -8.93
CA GLY A 156 1.64 -1.95 -8.40
C GLY A 156 2.27 -1.93 -7.01
N ARG A 157 2.50 -0.71 -6.55
CA ARG A 157 2.87 -0.42 -5.16
C ARG A 157 1.73 0.31 -4.50
N VAL A 158 1.42 -0.05 -3.26
CA VAL A 158 0.53 0.72 -2.41
C VAL A 158 1.30 1.21 -1.19
N VAL A 159 0.95 2.40 -0.73
CA VAL A 159 1.42 2.95 0.54
C VAL A 159 0.33 2.69 1.56
N LYS A 160 0.68 2.02 2.65
CA LYS A 160 -0.20 1.82 3.78
C LYS A 160 0.25 2.71 4.93
N THR A 161 -0.70 3.39 5.56
CA THR A 161 -0.49 4.30 6.68
C THR A 161 -1.41 3.88 7.81
N LEU A 162 -0.86 3.79 9.02
CA LEU A 162 -1.62 3.54 10.24
C LEU A 162 -1.73 4.84 11.04
N THR A 163 -2.92 5.13 11.57
CA THR A 163 -3.14 6.31 12.41
C THR A 163 -4.07 6.00 13.56
N VAL A 164 -3.79 6.50 14.76
CA VAL A 164 -4.73 6.41 15.89
C VAL A 164 -5.82 7.47 15.71
N THR A 165 -7.02 7.03 15.34
CA THR A 165 -8.18 7.95 15.15
C THR A 165 -8.92 8.23 16.45
N ARG A 166 -8.89 7.28 17.39
CA ARG A 166 -9.43 7.43 18.73
C ARG A 166 -8.42 6.86 19.72
N PRO A 167 -7.69 7.70 20.48
CA PRO A 167 -6.76 7.19 21.48
C PRO A 167 -7.52 6.50 22.63
N PRO A 168 -6.97 5.42 23.21
CA PRO A 168 -7.51 4.82 24.41
C PRO A 168 -7.24 5.71 25.63
N ARG A 169 -8.06 5.57 26.67
CA ARG A 169 -7.83 6.26 27.96
C ARG A 169 -6.59 5.72 28.68
N VAL A 170 -6.26 4.46 28.44
CA VAL A 170 -5.06 3.78 28.93
C VAL A 170 -4.36 3.17 27.73
N LEU A 171 -3.16 3.66 27.41
CA LEU A 171 -2.36 3.14 26.31
C LEU A 171 -1.43 2.03 26.81
N ALA A 172 -1.60 0.82 26.27
CA ALA A 172 -0.65 -0.28 26.47
C ALA A 172 0.35 -0.34 25.32
N LEU A 173 1.65 -0.36 25.64
CA LEU A 173 2.73 -0.50 24.66
C LEU A 173 3.42 -1.84 24.85
N HIS A 174 3.44 -2.65 23.79
CA HIS A 174 4.12 -3.93 23.77
C HIS A 174 5.39 -3.84 22.93
N LEU A 175 6.55 -3.89 23.58
CA LEU A 175 7.85 -3.94 22.89
C LEU A 175 8.13 -5.37 22.41
N LYS A 176 8.20 -5.59 21.09
CA LYS A 176 8.52 -6.88 20.47
C LYS A 176 9.98 -7.24 20.69
N ARG A 177 10.30 -7.76 21.88
CA ARG A 177 11.64 -8.20 22.28
C ARG A 177 11.97 -9.62 21.84
N VAL A 178 11.08 -10.34 21.18
CA VAL A 178 11.41 -11.66 20.61
C VAL A 178 11.39 -11.52 19.09
N VAL A 179 12.53 -11.72 18.47
CA VAL A 179 12.72 -11.54 17.02
C VAL A 179 13.15 -12.86 16.38
N ALA A 180 12.62 -13.14 15.20
CA ALA A 180 13.05 -14.26 14.38
C ALA A 180 14.40 -13.95 13.73
N THR A 181 15.27 -14.95 13.71
CA THR A 181 16.60 -14.93 13.07
C THR A 181 16.76 -16.19 12.23
N LEU A 182 17.78 -16.24 11.36
CA LEU A 182 18.10 -17.45 10.60
C LEU A 182 18.41 -18.67 11.50
N ALA A 183 18.84 -18.43 12.75
CA ALA A 183 19.17 -19.47 13.73
C ALA A 183 18.02 -19.78 14.72
N GLY A 184 16.83 -19.19 14.54
CA GLY A 184 15.68 -19.35 15.44
C GLY A 184 15.29 -18.04 16.13
N MET A 185 14.69 -18.13 17.33
CA MET A 185 14.18 -16.96 18.05
C MET A 185 15.23 -16.39 19.00
N ARG A 186 15.38 -15.06 19.04
CA ARG A 186 16.31 -14.37 19.94
C ARG A 186 15.58 -13.29 20.74
N LYS A 187 15.96 -13.14 22.02
CA LYS A 187 15.56 -11.99 22.83
C LYS A 187 16.38 -10.76 22.47
N ASP A 188 15.72 -9.66 22.13
CA ASP A 188 16.32 -8.34 21.92
C ASP A 188 16.43 -7.58 23.24
N SER A 189 17.67 -7.37 23.67
CA SER A 189 18.04 -6.65 24.89
C SER A 189 18.36 -5.17 24.65
N THR A 190 18.09 -4.62 23.46
CA THR A 190 18.32 -3.21 23.16
C THR A 190 17.57 -2.33 24.17
N PRO A 191 18.27 -1.41 24.86
CA PRO A 191 17.62 -0.47 25.77
C PRO A 191 16.66 0.44 25.01
N VAL A 192 15.46 0.63 25.55
CA VAL A 192 14.44 1.55 25.03
C VAL A 192 14.11 2.53 26.17
N MET A 193 14.25 3.82 25.90
CA MET A 193 14.01 4.88 26.87
C MET A 193 12.53 5.25 26.89
N PHE A 194 11.97 5.38 28.10
CA PHE A 194 10.62 5.86 28.34
C PHE A 194 10.71 7.26 28.91
N GLU A 195 10.07 8.22 28.25
CA GLU A 195 9.91 9.56 28.78
C GLU A 195 8.72 9.59 29.74
N PRO A 196 8.75 10.43 30.80
CA PRO A 196 7.63 10.54 31.74
C PRO A 196 6.32 11.01 31.09
N THR A 197 6.43 11.72 29.97
CA THR A 197 5.33 12.28 29.18
C THR A 197 5.54 11.95 27.71
N LEU A 198 4.46 11.67 27.00
CA LEU A 198 4.48 11.28 25.60
C LEU A 198 3.27 11.92 24.91
N GLU A 199 3.53 12.76 23.91
CA GLU A 199 2.48 13.43 23.12
C GLU A 199 1.97 12.47 22.04
N VAL A 200 0.68 12.11 22.05
CA VAL A 200 0.11 11.06 21.18
C VAL A 200 -0.54 11.56 19.90
N ASP A 201 -0.53 12.86 19.64
CA ASP A 201 -1.28 13.48 18.55
C ASP A 201 -0.69 13.19 17.15
N GLU A 202 0.52 12.64 17.08
CA GLU A 202 1.27 12.47 15.84
C GLU A 202 1.17 11.06 15.21
N TRP A 203 0.44 10.13 15.82
CA TRP A 203 0.48 8.70 15.45
C TRP A 203 -0.87 8.05 15.21
#